data_AF-A0A974Z6F7-F1
#
_entry.id   AF-A0A974Z6F7-F1
#
_cell.length_a   1.000
_cell.length_b   1.000
_cell.length_c   1.000
_cell.angle_alpha   90.00
_cell.angle_beta   90.00
_cell.angle_gamma   90.00
#
_symmetry.space_group_name_H-M   'P 1'
#
loop_
_entity.id
_entity.type
_entity.pdbx_description
1 polymer ?
#
loop_
_entity_poly.entity_id
_entity_poly.type
_entity_poly.pdbx_seq_one_letter_code
_entity_poly.pdbx_strand_id
1 'polypeptide(L)'
;MGAQAPAGLIAIHTNFPGAVRRDVAQAVQSGGPAPSDLPGEGTRLYEKLKEFFTTDVAYALEMGTHPKTLYGIADSPIGLAAWMLDHDSAGLALIARAFDGQAEGLTRDDVLDNITHYWQTNTGFLRDGCTGRTSSASSTRRASPSR
;
A
#
# COMPACT_ATOMS: atom_id res chain seq x y z
N MET A 1 -4.68 -2.94 14.55
CA MET A 1 -5.07 -2.30 15.83
C MET A 1 -6.57 -2.44 16.13
N GLY A 2 -7.48 -2.01 15.26
CA GLY A 2 -8.94 -2.12 15.52
C GLY A 2 -9.41 -3.53 15.90
N ALA A 3 -8.99 -4.55 15.14
CA ALA A 3 -9.32 -5.95 15.45
C ALA A 3 -8.62 -6.52 16.71
N GLN A 4 -7.49 -5.95 17.13
CA GLN A 4 -6.78 -6.37 18.34
C GLN A 4 -7.40 -5.75 19.60
N ALA A 5 -8.08 -4.61 19.46
CA ALA A 5 -8.77 -3.88 20.53
C ALA A 5 -7.97 -3.76 21.85
N PRO A 6 -6.73 -3.22 21.82
CA PRO A 6 -5.94 -3.04 23.03
C PRO A 6 -6.65 -2.09 24.01
N ALA A 7 -6.44 -2.31 25.30
CA ALA A 7 -7.02 -1.48 26.35
C ALA A 7 -6.64 0.00 26.12
N GLY A 8 -7.63 0.89 26.15
CA GLY A 8 -7.46 2.34 25.93
C GLY A 8 -7.70 2.81 24.49
N LEU A 9 -7.89 1.91 23.52
CA LEU A 9 -8.30 2.31 22.17
C LEU A 9 -9.81 2.62 22.11
N ILE A 10 -10.15 3.90 21.91
CA ILE A 10 -11.55 4.37 21.93
C ILE A 10 -12.11 4.51 20.50
N ALA A 11 -11.30 4.92 19.53
CA ALA A 11 -11.73 5.12 18.14
C ALA A 11 -10.57 5.01 17.15
N ILE A 12 -10.89 4.76 15.87
CA ILE A 12 -9.97 4.82 14.72
C ILE A 12 -10.60 5.72 13.65
N HIS A 13 -9.86 6.73 13.22
CA HIS A 13 -10.15 7.49 12.01
C HIS A 13 -9.18 7.05 10.90
N THR A 14 -9.69 6.81 9.69
CA THR A 14 -8.87 6.48 8.52
C THR A 14 -9.40 7.20 7.29
N ASN A 15 -8.48 7.74 6.49
CA ASN A 15 -8.75 8.27 5.15
C ASN A 15 -8.43 7.24 4.04
N PHE A 16 -7.96 6.06 4.42
CA PHE A 16 -7.64 4.96 3.51
C PHE A 16 -8.30 3.67 4.01
N PRO A 17 -9.62 3.50 3.81
CA PRO A 17 -10.31 2.29 4.23
C PRO A 17 -9.97 1.15 3.28
N GLY A 18 -9.15 0.18 3.74
CA GLY A 18 -8.88 -1.07 3.04
C GLY A 18 -10.06 -2.07 3.04
N ALA A 19 -11.29 -1.58 3.10
CA ALA A 19 -12.50 -2.38 3.24
C ALA A 19 -13.24 -2.49 1.91
N VAL A 20 -12.87 -3.48 1.11
CA VAL A 20 -13.52 -3.80 -0.18
C VAL A 20 -14.39 -5.04 0.00
N ARG A 21 -15.58 -5.09 -0.64
CA ARG A 21 -16.41 -6.31 -0.66
C ARG A 21 -15.61 -7.48 -1.25
N ARG A 22 -15.82 -8.70 -0.73
CA ARG A 22 -15.01 -9.88 -1.13
C ARG A 22 -15.13 -10.24 -2.61
N ASP A 23 -16.33 -10.14 -3.17
CA ASP A 23 -16.60 -10.39 -4.58
C ASP A 23 -15.91 -9.38 -5.50
N VAL A 24 -15.92 -8.10 -5.11
CA VAL A 24 -15.19 -7.02 -5.79
C VAL A 24 -13.69 -7.29 -5.76
N ALA A 25 -13.13 -7.63 -4.59
CA ALA A 25 -11.71 -7.94 -4.45
C ALA A 25 -11.29 -9.15 -5.30
N GLN A 26 -12.10 -10.21 -5.32
CA GLN A 26 -11.85 -11.40 -6.15
C GLN A 26 -11.91 -11.08 -7.65
N ALA A 27 -12.86 -10.24 -8.07
CA ALA A 27 -12.98 -9.82 -9.45
C ALA A 27 -11.77 -8.98 -9.89
N VAL A 28 -11.32 -8.02 -9.06
CA VAL A 28 -10.10 -7.24 -9.32
C VAL A 28 -8.86 -8.14 -9.43
N GLN A 29 -8.67 -9.07 -8.48
CA GLN A 29 -7.52 -9.99 -8.48
C GLN A 29 -7.50 -10.94 -9.68
N SER A 30 -8.67 -11.36 -10.15
CA SER A 30 -8.79 -12.26 -11.32
C SER A 30 -8.85 -11.50 -12.65
N GLY A 31 -8.88 -10.17 -12.64
CA GLY A 31 -9.09 -9.34 -13.84
C GLY A 31 -10.49 -9.48 -14.45
N GLY A 32 -11.45 -10.00 -13.69
CA GLY A 32 -12.82 -10.26 -14.11
C GLY A 32 -13.67 -8.99 -14.36
N PRO A 33 -14.94 -9.14 -14.72
CA PRO A 33 -15.87 -8.01 -14.80
C PRO A 33 -16.32 -7.55 -13.41
N ALA A 34 -16.78 -6.30 -13.31
CA ALA A 34 -17.42 -5.78 -12.11
C ALA A 34 -18.67 -6.63 -11.75
N PRO A 35 -18.91 -6.92 -10.45
CA PRO A 35 -20.17 -7.52 -10.01
C PRO A 35 -21.38 -6.72 -10.50
N SER A 36 -22.40 -7.42 -11.02
CA SER A 36 -23.56 -6.80 -11.69
C SER A 36 -24.50 -6.04 -10.74
N ASP A 37 -24.39 -6.27 -9.44
CA ASP A 37 -25.18 -5.61 -8.40
C ASP A 37 -24.50 -4.33 -7.86
N LEU A 38 -23.37 -3.91 -8.44
CA LEU A 38 -22.71 -2.67 -8.03
C LEU A 38 -23.49 -1.44 -8.51
N PRO A 39 -23.77 -0.46 -7.62
CA PRO A 39 -24.30 0.83 -8.04
C PRO A 39 -23.26 1.56 -8.92
N GLY A 40 -23.69 2.55 -9.70
CA GLY A 40 -22.80 3.24 -10.65
C GLY A 40 -21.51 3.81 -10.05
N GLU A 41 -21.57 4.33 -8.82
CA GLU A 41 -20.37 4.75 -8.07
C GLU A 41 -19.46 3.57 -7.69
N GLY A 42 -20.06 2.44 -7.32
CA GLY A 42 -19.34 1.18 -7.04
C GLY A 42 -18.63 0.64 -8.28
N THR A 43 -19.23 0.75 -9.47
CA THR A 43 -18.59 0.38 -10.73
C THR A 43 -17.42 1.29 -11.05
N ARG A 44 -17.56 2.61 -10.86
CA ARG A 44 -16.44 3.54 -11.05
C ARG A 44 -15.28 3.26 -10.10
N LEU A 45 -15.58 2.92 -8.84
CA LEU A 45 -14.57 2.51 -7.87
C LEU A 45 -13.90 1.20 -8.28
N TYR A 46 -14.66 0.23 -8.79
CA TYR A 46 -14.12 -1.03 -9.31
C TYR A 46 -13.08 -0.79 -10.41
N GLU A 47 -13.39 0.05 -11.40
CA GLU A 47 -12.45 0.32 -12.50
C GLU A 47 -11.17 0.99 -11.99
N LYS A 48 -11.26 1.93 -11.04
CA LYS A 48 -10.08 2.53 -10.40
C LYS A 48 -9.22 1.51 -9.66
N LEU A 49 -9.86 0.60 -8.92
CA LEU A 49 -9.15 -0.47 -8.21
C LEU A 49 -8.46 -1.39 -9.21
N LYS A 50 -9.18 -1.79 -10.26
CA LYS A 50 -8.64 -2.63 -11.33
C LYS A 50 -7.41 -1.97 -11.98
N GLU A 51 -7.51 -0.70 -12.37
CA GLU A 51 -6.39 0.07 -12.90
C GLU A 51 -5.19 0.02 -11.95
N PHE A 52 -5.36 0.46 -10.70
CA PHE A 52 -4.31 0.45 -9.68
C PHE A 52 -3.60 -0.92 -9.52
N PHE A 53 -4.36 -2.01 -9.42
CA PHE A 53 -3.78 -3.35 -9.28
C PHE A 53 -3.13 -3.90 -10.57
N THR A 54 -3.39 -3.28 -11.73
CA THR A 54 -2.75 -3.64 -13.00
C THR A 54 -1.55 -2.77 -13.35
N THR A 55 -1.51 -1.51 -12.93
CA THR A 55 -0.49 -0.54 -13.33
C THR A 55 0.42 -0.08 -12.20
N ASP A 56 -0.13 0.21 -11.02
CA ASP A 56 0.59 0.98 -9.98
C ASP A 56 0.99 0.13 -8.75
N VAL A 57 0.59 -1.14 -8.67
CA VAL A 57 0.91 -2.01 -7.50
C VAL A 57 2.35 -2.55 -7.50
N ALA A 58 3.12 -2.36 -8.59
CA ALA A 58 4.42 -2.98 -8.78
C ALA A 58 5.43 -2.65 -7.67
N TYR A 59 5.49 -1.39 -7.22
CA TYR A 59 6.38 -0.97 -6.13
C TYR A 59 6.13 -1.77 -4.84
N ALA A 60 4.86 -2.03 -4.51
CA ALA A 60 4.45 -2.77 -3.33
C ALA A 60 4.80 -4.26 -3.44
N LEU A 61 4.66 -4.83 -4.65
CA LEU A 61 5.08 -6.20 -4.93
C LEU A 61 6.60 -6.35 -4.79
N GLU A 62 7.39 -5.44 -5.35
CA GLU A 62 8.86 -5.47 -5.22
C GLU A 62 9.31 -5.33 -3.77
N MET A 63 8.76 -4.38 -3.02
CA MET A 63 9.07 -4.23 -1.59
C MET A 63 8.62 -5.44 -0.76
N GLY A 64 7.50 -6.08 -1.13
CA GLY A 64 6.97 -7.25 -0.43
C GLY A 64 7.75 -8.54 -0.70
N THR A 65 8.29 -8.70 -1.91
CA THR A 65 8.88 -9.97 -2.38
C THR A 65 10.41 -9.95 -2.46
N HIS A 66 10.98 -8.80 -2.83
CA HIS A 66 12.42 -8.63 -3.06
C HIS A 66 13.01 -7.37 -2.39
N PRO A 67 12.73 -7.10 -1.09
CA PRO A 67 13.14 -5.85 -0.45
C PRO A 67 14.66 -5.65 -0.45
N LYS A 68 15.46 -6.72 -0.37
CA LYS A 68 16.93 -6.66 -0.36
C LYS A 68 17.51 -6.23 -1.71
N THR A 69 16.82 -6.48 -2.81
CA THR A 69 17.26 -6.06 -4.15
C THR A 69 17.24 -4.54 -4.26
N LEU A 70 16.35 -3.87 -3.53
CA LEU A 70 16.20 -2.42 -3.56
C LEU A 70 17.33 -1.68 -2.82
N TYR A 71 18.24 -2.38 -2.13
CA TYR A 71 19.39 -1.75 -1.45
C TYR A 71 20.30 -0.97 -2.41
N GLY A 72 20.41 -1.39 -3.67
CA GLY A 72 21.18 -0.66 -4.68
C GLY A 72 20.60 0.73 -5.00
N ILE A 73 19.28 0.90 -4.85
CA ILE A 73 18.61 2.19 -5.03
C ILE A 73 18.92 3.13 -3.85
N ALA A 74 19.12 2.56 -2.66
CA ALA A 74 19.47 3.29 -1.44
C ALA A 74 20.86 3.92 -1.45
N ASP A 75 21.71 3.61 -2.44
CA ASP A 75 23.06 4.18 -2.58
C ASP A 75 23.09 5.38 -3.54
N SER A 76 21.94 5.74 -4.13
CA SER A 76 21.81 6.90 -5.02
C SER A 76 20.65 7.80 -4.60
N PRO A 77 20.88 9.09 -4.26
CA PRO A 77 19.79 9.99 -3.91
C PRO A 77 18.83 10.22 -5.09
N ILE A 78 19.33 10.15 -6.33
CA ILE A 78 18.50 10.23 -7.54
C ILE A 78 17.70 8.94 -7.73
N GLY A 79 18.31 7.78 -7.47
CA GLY A 79 17.61 6.49 -7.52
C GLY A 79 16.47 6.42 -6.50
N LEU A 80 16.74 6.81 -5.26
CA LEU A 80 15.73 6.89 -4.21
C LEU A 80 14.62 7.89 -4.56
N ALA A 81 14.98 9.08 -5.06
CA ALA A 81 14.01 10.06 -5.51
C ALA A 81 13.10 9.49 -6.62
N ALA A 82 13.67 8.90 -7.67
CA ALA A 82 12.90 8.30 -8.75
C ALA A 82 11.94 7.21 -8.22
N TRP A 83 12.42 6.34 -7.34
CA TRP A 83 11.60 5.29 -6.72
C TRP A 83 10.45 5.85 -5.86
N MET A 84 10.71 6.90 -5.08
CA MET A 84 9.69 7.53 -4.23
C MET A 84 8.65 8.30 -5.04
N LEU A 85 9.03 8.88 -6.18
CA LEU A 85 8.13 9.67 -7.03
C LEU A 85 7.21 8.78 -7.89
N ASP A 86 7.71 7.64 -8.36
CA ASP A 86 7.02 6.74 -9.30
C ASP A 86 6.16 5.67 -8.58
N HIS A 87 5.42 6.06 -7.54
CA HIS A 87 4.56 5.14 -6.79
C HIS A 87 3.23 4.84 -7.49
N ASP A 88 2.61 5.88 -8.06
CA ASP A 88 1.41 5.75 -8.89
C ASP A 88 1.32 6.94 -9.86
N SER A 89 0.68 6.68 -11.00
CA SER A 89 0.57 7.68 -12.08
C SER A 89 -0.13 8.98 -11.66
N ALA A 90 -1.13 8.92 -10.78
CA ALA A 90 -1.87 10.08 -10.34
C ALA A 90 -1.06 10.95 -9.35
N GLY A 91 -0.37 10.31 -8.42
CA GLY A 91 0.57 10.93 -7.49
C GLY A 91 1.72 11.61 -8.23
N LEU A 92 2.34 10.90 -9.19
CA LEU A 92 3.41 11.47 -10.01
C LEU A 92 2.94 12.71 -10.78
N ALA A 93 1.75 12.65 -11.39
CA ALA A 93 1.18 13.79 -12.10
C ALA A 93 0.89 14.99 -11.18
N LEU A 94 0.44 14.75 -9.94
CA LEU A 94 0.23 15.79 -8.94
C LEU A 94 1.57 16.43 -8.55
N ILE A 95 2.59 15.62 -8.27
CA ILE A 95 3.92 16.12 -7.93
C ILE A 95 4.51 16.93 -9.08
N ALA A 96 4.38 16.47 -10.33
CA ALA A 96 4.83 17.22 -11.50
C ALA A 96 4.19 18.62 -11.56
N ARG A 97 2.88 18.73 -11.35
CA ARG A 97 2.20 20.03 -11.30
C ARG A 97 2.67 20.92 -10.15
N ALA A 98 2.96 20.33 -8.99
CA ALA A 98 3.55 21.07 -7.86
C ALA A 98 4.95 21.63 -8.20
N PHE A 99 5.75 20.89 -8.97
CA PHE A 99 7.05 21.37 -9.48
C PHE A 99 6.90 22.46 -10.55
N ASP A 100 5.83 22.42 -11.33
CA ASP A 100 5.44 23.49 -12.28
C ASP A 100 4.82 24.73 -11.58
N GLY A 101 4.77 24.74 -10.25
CA GLY A 101 4.29 25.87 -9.45
C GLY A 101 2.78 25.95 -9.26
N GLN A 102 2.04 24.88 -9.59
CA GLN A 102 0.60 24.79 -9.32
C GLN A 102 0.33 24.47 -7.84
N ALA A 103 -0.78 25.00 -7.31
CA ALA A 103 -1.18 24.75 -5.94
C ALA A 103 -2.00 23.45 -5.82
N GLU A 104 -1.35 22.36 -5.38
CA GLU A 104 -1.95 21.02 -5.26
C GLU A 104 -2.03 20.53 -3.81
N GLY A 105 -1.86 21.41 -2.82
CA GLY A 105 -1.80 21.05 -1.40
C GLY A 105 -0.48 20.43 -0.95
N LEU A 106 0.47 20.28 -1.88
CA LEU A 106 1.85 19.86 -1.68
C LEU A 106 2.74 20.84 -2.45
N THR A 107 3.88 21.22 -1.87
CA THR A 107 4.88 22.06 -2.54
C THR A 107 6.06 21.21 -3.04
N ARG A 108 6.85 21.78 -3.95
CA ARG A 108 8.13 21.19 -4.37
C ARG A 108 9.03 20.86 -3.18
N ASP A 109 9.12 21.78 -2.23
CA ASP A 109 10.03 21.63 -1.10
C ASP A 109 9.54 20.54 -0.14
N ASP A 110 8.22 20.36 0.05
CA ASP A 110 7.67 19.22 0.81
C ASP A 110 8.10 17.85 0.24
N VAL A 111 8.13 17.73 -1.09
CA VAL A 111 8.58 16.51 -1.78
C VAL A 111 10.07 16.28 -1.55
N LEU A 112 10.88 17.31 -1.73
CA LEU A 112 12.34 17.23 -1.58
C LEU A 112 12.73 16.96 -0.13
N ASP A 113 12.05 17.57 0.83
CA ASP A 113 12.27 17.34 2.26
C ASP A 113 11.96 15.90 2.65
N ASN A 114 10.87 15.33 2.13
CA ASN A 114 10.53 13.93 2.36
C ASN A 114 11.60 12.99 1.79
N ILE A 115 12.01 13.17 0.53
CA ILE A 115 13.08 12.37 -0.10
C ILE A 115 14.38 12.50 0.69
N THR A 116 14.73 13.72 1.07
CA THR A 116 15.96 14.03 1.82
C THR A 116 15.94 13.38 3.20
N HIS A 117 14.78 13.35 3.87
CA HIS A 117 14.61 12.66 5.13
C HIS A 117 14.95 11.18 4.99
N TYR A 118 14.30 10.47 4.05
CA TYR A 118 14.52 9.05 3.81
C TYR A 118 15.96 8.70 3.40
N TRP A 119 16.60 9.59 2.63
CA TRP A 119 18.00 9.47 2.25
C TRP A 119 18.92 9.57 3.47
N GLN A 120 18.78 10.61 4.27
CA GLN A 120 19.66 10.87 5.42
C GLN A 120 19.50 9.85 6.55
N THR A 121 18.31 9.28 6.71
CA THR A 121 18.05 8.25 7.73
C THR A 121 18.31 6.83 7.24
N ASN A 122 18.57 6.64 5.93
CA ASN A 122 18.67 5.34 5.28
C ASN A 122 17.46 4.43 5.59
N THR A 123 16.25 5.01 5.55
CA THR A 123 14.98 4.30 5.83
C THR A 123 14.11 4.11 4.59
N GLY A 124 14.62 4.43 3.39
CA GLY A 124 13.87 4.29 2.13
C GLY A 124 13.44 2.86 1.82
N PHE A 125 14.15 1.88 2.38
CA PHE A 125 13.87 0.46 2.19
C PHE A 125 13.96 -0.28 3.53
N LEU A 126 13.10 -1.29 3.69
CA LEU A 126 13.05 -2.11 4.90
C LEU A 126 14.37 -2.86 5.10
N ARG A 127 15.10 -2.51 6.17
CA ARG A 127 16.39 -3.13 6.51
C ARG A 127 16.25 -4.59 6.96
N ASP A 128 15.07 -4.99 7.41
CA ASP A 128 14.69 -6.37 7.73
C ASP A 128 13.17 -6.51 7.56
N GLY A 129 12.74 -7.42 6.69
CA GLY A 129 11.33 -7.58 6.31
C GLY A 129 10.42 -7.93 7.50
N CYS A 130 9.33 -7.18 7.66
CA CYS A 130 8.18 -7.62 8.46
C CYS A 130 7.27 -8.58 7.65
N THR A 131 7.84 -9.65 7.09
CA THR A 131 7.08 -10.70 6.42
C THR A 131 7.32 -12.04 7.12
N GLY A 132 6.29 -12.57 7.78
CA GLY A 132 6.32 -13.95 8.29
C GLY A 132 5.72 -14.20 9.68
N ARG A 133 4.53 -13.67 10.00
CA ARG A 133 3.73 -14.27 11.08
C ARG A 133 2.23 -14.22 10.78
N THR A 134 1.82 -14.86 9.69
CA THR A 134 0.50 -15.48 9.67
C THR A 134 0.60 -16.73 10.55
N SER A 135 0.20 -16.61 11.82
CA SER A 135 0.01 -17.77 12.67
C SER A 135 -1.08 -18.64 12.05
N SER A 136 -0.71 -19.72 11.37
CA SER A 136 -1.61 -20.85 11.15
C SER A 136 -1.87 -21.49 12.51
N ALA A 137 -2.90 -21.02 13.21
CA ALA A 137 -3.43 -21.73 14.35
C ALA A 137 -4.25 -22.93 13.81
N SER A 138 -3.55 -24.01 13.46
CA SER A 138 -4.17 -25.33 13.29
C SER A 138 -4.65 -25.80 14.67
N SER A 139 -5.92 -25.54 14.95
CA SER A 139 -6.62 -26.07 16.13
C SER A 139 -6.92 -27.55 15.92
N THR A 140 -5.94 -28.41 16.19
CA THR A 140 -6.21 -29.83 16.42
C THR A 140 -6.70 -29.97 17.85
N ARG A 141 -8.02 -29.88 18.05
CA ARG A 141 -8.66 -30.12 19.34
C ARG A 141 -8.52 -31.61 19.68
N ARG A 142 -7.49 -31.96 20.46
CA ARG A 142 -7.31 -33.29 21.03
C ARG A 142 -8.43 -33.52 22.05
N ALA A 143 -9.41 -34.36 21.71
CA ALA A 143 -10.42 -34.81 22.65
C ALA A 143 -9.75 -35.69 23.73
N SER A 144 -9.88 -35.29 25.00
CA SER A 144 -9.54 -36.16 26.13
C SER A 144 -10.65 -37.21 26.32
N PRO A 145 -10.32 -38.48 26.60
CA PRO A 145 -11.33 -39.49 26.86
C PRO A 145 -11.88 -39.30 28.28
N SER A 146 -13.21 -39.30 28.38
CA SER A 146 -13.94 -39.46 29.64
C SER A 146 -13.71 -40.87 30.21
N ARG A 147 -13.72 -40.93 31.54
CA ARG A 147 -13.64 -42.14 32.39
C ARG A 147 -14.46 -43.33 31.91
#